data_AF-A0A2T1CF60-F1
#
_entry.id   AF-A0A2T1CF60-F1
#
_cell.length_a   1.000
_cell.length_b   1.000
_cell.length_c   1.000
_cell.angle_alpha   90.00
_cell.angle_beta   90.00
_cell.angle_gamma   90.00
#
_symmetry.space_group_name_H-M   'P 1'
#
loop_
_entity.id
_entity.type
_entity.pdbx_description
1 polymer ?
#
loop_
_entity_poly.entity_id
_entity_poly.type
_entity_poly.pdbx_seq_one_letter_code
_entity_poly.pdbx_strand_id
1 'polypeptide(L)'
;MAGAIVHPTRSMHLIASSQSVSQGRVYIRRSPSIPQSPVHLLVIIDPGVENYQTLAAGVIEGAEVFILNPDRDGIIQITEYLQSHSPLPAYSLHIISHGSSGCLYLGNTQLSLETLDRYSWDLQSWFPTPHSPLP
;
A
#
# COMPACT_ATOMS: atom_id res chain seq x y z
N MET A 1 -35.54 -43.24 35.92
CA MET A 1 -35.78 -43.40 34.47
C MET A 1 -36.05 -42.00 33.92
N ALA A 2 -35.10 -41.17 33.47
CA ALA A 2 -33.89 -41.32 32.64
C ALA A 2 -34.18 -41.68 31.16
N GLY A 3 -33.89 -40.73 30.25
CA GLY A 3 -33.88 -40.83 28.78
C GLY A 3 -34.36 -39.51 28.12
N ALA A 4 -33.58 -38.41 28.11
CA ALA A 4 -32.53 -38.05 27.14
C ALA A 4 -33.07 -38.01 25.68
N ILE A 5 -33.39 -36.84 25.10
CA ILE A 5 -32.52 -35.78 24.55
C ILE A 5 -31.64 -36.27 23.38
N VAL A 6 -31.81 -35.54 22.28
CA VAL A 6 -31.15 -35.58 20.96
C VAL A 6 -29.63 -35.83 21.00
N HIS A 7 -29.15 -36.58 19.99
CA HIS A 7 -27.75 -36.74 19.58
C HIS A 7 -27.64 -36.45 18.07
N PRO A 8 -26.45 -36.23 17.46
CA PRO A 8 -25.24 -35.56 17.94
C PRO A 8 -24.69 -34.50 16.96
N THR A 9 -23.94 -33.54 17.50
CA THR A 9 -23.02 -32.63 16.77
C THR A 9 -21.58 -33.18 16.81
N ARG A 10 -20.82 -33.07 15.70
CA ARG A 10 -19.35 -33.18 15.58
C ARG A 10 -18.94 -32.52 14.25
N SER A 11 -17.80 -31.85 14.04
CA SER A 11 -16.72 -31.28 14.85
C SER A 11 -15.74 -30.56 13.89
N MET A 12 -14.94 -29.62 14.43
CA MET A 12 -13.50 -29.39 14.14
C MET A 12 -13.07 -28.25 13.18
N HIS A 13 -12.56 -27.14 13.75
CA HIS A 13 -11.13 -26.78 13.62
C HIS A 13 -10.67 -25.91 14.81
N LEU A 14 -9.49 -26.24 15.34
CA LEU A 14 -8.89 -25.75 16.58
C LEU A 14 -7.51 -25.19 16.24
N ILE A 15 -7.18 -23.96 16.64
CA ILE A 15 -5.80 -23.62 17.01
C ILE A 15 -5.84 -22.71 18.24
N ALA A 16 -5.28 -23.23 19.33
CA ALA A 16 -5.16 -22.57 20.62
C ALA A 16 -3.87 -21.75 20.69
N SER A 17 -3.89 -20.61 21.38
CA SER A 17 -2.74 -20.17 22.18
C SER A 17 -3.22 -20.02 23.61
N SER A 18 -2.91 -21.06 24.40
CA SER A 18 -3.24 -21.20 25.81
C SER A 18 -2.23 -20.45 26.68
N GLN A 19 -2.70 -19.55 27.54
CA GLN A 19 -2.12 -19.36 28.87
C GLN A 19 -3.19 -18.82 29.84
N SER A 20 -3.24 -19.47 31.00
CA SER A 20 -4.24 -19.48 32.08
C SER A 20 -5.19 -18.29 32.25
N VAL A 21 -6.48 -18.62 32.35
CA VAL A 21 -7.51 -17.79 32.98
C VAL A 21 -7.61 -18.17 34.45
N SER A 22 -7.09 -17.35 35.35
CA SER A 22 -7.58 -17.29 36.73
C SER A 22 -8.48 -16.07 36.88
N GLN A 23 -9.76 -16.35 37.09
CA GLN A 23 -10.79 -15.45 37.65
C GLN A 23 -11.18 -14.19 36.83
N GLY A 24 -12.25 -14.35 36.05
CA GLY A 24 -13.46 -13.54 36.30
C GLY A 24 -13.52 -12.07 35.87
N ARG A 25 -12.69 -11.60 34.93
CA ARG A 25 -12.91 -10.30 34.25
C ARG A 25 -12.71 -10.42 32.74
N VAL A 26 -13.75 -10.06 31.99
CA VAL A 26 -13.65 -9.87 30.54
C VAL A 26 -12.80 -8.62 30.31
N TYR A 27 -11.51 -8.80 30.04
CA TYR A 27 -10.73 -7.76 29.41
C TYR A 27 -11.04 -7.85 27.91
N ILE A 28 -11.82 -6.89 27.40
CA ILE A 28 -11.79 -6.61 25.96
C ILE A 28 -10.33 -6.22 25.70
N ARG A 29 -9.52 -7.12 25.15
CA ARG A 29 -8.24 -6.69 24.58
C ARG A 29 -8.61 -5.73 23.47
N ARG A 30 -8.56 -4.43 23.77
CA ARG A 30 -8.09 -3.48 22.78
C ARG A 30 -6.69 -4.00 22.47
N SER A 31 -6.56 -4.75 21.38
CA SER A 31 -5.27 -4.83 20.71
C SER A 31 -4.76 -3.39 20.69
N PRO A 32 -3.54 -3.10 21.17
CA PRO A 32 -2.96 -1.80 20.88
C PRO A 32 -3.11 -1.69 19.37
N SER A 33 -3.88 -0.69 18.91
CA SER A 33 -3.75 -0.25 17.53
C SER A 33 -2.24 -0.11 17.37
N ILE A 34 -1.64 -0.99 16.57
CA ILE A 34 -0.29 -0.77 16.06
C ILE A 34 -0.32 0.71 15.69
N PRO A 35 0.50 1.59 16.29
CA PRO A 35 0.50 2.97 15.87
C PRO A 35 0.67 2.89 14.36
N GLN A 36 -0.38 3.26 13.62
CA GLN A 36 -0.30 3.28 12.17
C GLN A 36 0.75 4.34 11.94
N SER A 37 1.98 3.89 11.63
CA SER A 37 3.06 4.78 11.27
C SER A 37 2.47 5.78 10.29
N PRO A 38 2.65 7.09 10.50
CA PRO A 38 2.05 8.08 9.63
C PRO A 38 2.40 7.70 8.18
N VAL A 39 1.37 7.39 7.40
CA VAL A 39 1.55 7.00 6.00
C VAL A 39 1.91 8.28 5.27
N HIS A 40 3.12 8.32 4.72
CA HIS A 40 3.57 9.46 3.94
C HIS A 40 2.81 9.47 2.61
N LEU A 41 2.12 10.55 2.30
CA LEU A 41 1.45 10.70 1.00
C LEU A 41 2.43 11.34 0.02
N LEU A 42 2.79 10.62 -1.04
CA LEU A 42 3.58 11.13 -2.16
C LEU A 42 2.68 11.24 -3.39
N VAL A 43 2.55 12.46 -3.92
CA VAL A 43 1.78 12.78 -5.12
C VAL A 43 2.73 13.04 -6.28
N ILE A 44 2.74 12.14 -7.26
CA ILE A 44 3.44 12.30 -8.53
C ILE A 44 2.52 13.00 -9.52
N ILE A 45 3.00 14.05 -10.17
CA ILE A 45 2.22 14.77 -11.18
C ILE A 45 3.02 14.83 -12.48
N ASP A 46 2.41 14.29 -13.54
CA ASP A 46 2.88 14.48 -14.90
C ASP A 46 2.53 15.89 -15.39
N PRO A 47 3.52 16.68 -15.89
CA PRO A 47 3.27 18.05 -16.33
C PRO A 47 2.52 18.13 -17.67
N GLY A 48 2.29 17.00 -18.35
CA GLY A 48 1.42 16.94 -19.53
C GLY A 48 -0.06 17.12 -19.18
N VAL A 49 -0.45 16.96 -17.91
CA VAL A 49 -1.81 17.22 -17.43
C VAL A 49 -2.12 18.71 -17.46
N GLU A 50 -3.30 19.06 -18.00
CA GLU A 50 -3.75 20.44 -18.05
C GLU A 50 -3.82 21.07 -16.65
N ASN A 51 -3.27 22.28 -16.52
CA ASN A 51 -3.22 23.03 -15.26
C ASN A 51 -2.56 22.28 -14.09
N TYR A 52 -1.56 21.44 -14.34
CA TYR A 52 -0.86 20.66 -13.32
C TYR A 52 -0.35 21.50 -12.13
N GLN A 53 -0.01 22.78 -12.33
CA GLN A 53 0.42 23.68 -11.26
C GLN A 53 -0.71 23.95 -10.26
N THR A 54 -1.95 24.05 -10.75
CA THR A 54 -3.13 24.22 -9.88
C THR A 54 -3.39 22.94 -9.10
N LEU A 55 -3.22 21.77 -9.74
CA LEU A 55 -3.32 20.48 -9.06
C LEU A 55 -2.28 20.35 -7.96
N ALA A 56 -1.02 20.70 -8.25
CA ALA A 56 0.07 20.71 -7.28
C ALA A 56 -0.21 21.65 -6.09
N ALA A 57 -0.70 22.87 -6.35
CA ALA A 57 -1.06 23.84 -5.32
C ALA A 57 -2.26 23.40 -4.45
N GLY A 58 -3.12 22.51 -4.97
CA GLY A 58 -4.28 21.96 -4.26
C GLY A 58 -3.99 20.70 -3.44
N VAL A 59 -2.75 20.17 -3.48
CA VAL A 59 -2.36 19.02 -2.67
C VAL A 59 -2.38 19.39 -1.17
N ILE A 60 -2.87 18.47 -0.34
CA ILE A 60 -3.04 18.71 1.09
C ILE A 60 -1.69 19.00 1.78
N GLU A 61 -1.71 19.85 2.80
CA GLU A 61 -0.52 20.07 3.62
C GLU A 61 -0.04 18.77 4.27
N GLY A 62 1.29 18.57 4.28
CA GLY A 62 1.92 17.35 4.80
C GLY A 62 2.07 16.21 3.79
N ALA A 63 1.50 16.35 2.59
CA ALA A 63 1.84 15.49 1.46
C ALA A 63 3.04 16.04 0.68
N GLU A 64 3.83 15.14 0.14
CA GLU A 64 4.98 15.44 -0.70
C GLU A 64 4.56 15.44 -2.17
N VAL A 65 5.01 16.42 -2.95
CA VAL A 65 4.67 16.54 -4.37
C VAL A 65 5.94 16.42 -5.21
N PHE A 66 5.92 15.50 -6.16
CA PHE A 66 6.98 15.34 -7.14
C PHE A 66 6.44 15.55 -8.56
N ILE A 67 6.92 16.60 -9.22
CA ILE A 67 6.57 16.90 -10.61
C ILE A 67 7.58 16.20 -11.52
N LEU A 68 7.11 15.38 -12.44
CA LEU A 68 7.97 14.69 -13.39
C LEU A 68 8.64 15.68 -14.35
N ASN A 69 9.86 15.36 -14.79
CA ASN A 69 10.44 15.97 -15.97
C ASN A 69 9.81 15.33 -17.23
N PRO A 70 9.21 16.12 -18.14
CA PRO A 70 8.53 15.60 -19.33
C PRO A 70 9.46 14.91 -20.31
N ASP A 71 10.77 15.23 -20.30
CA ASP A 71 11.76 14.72 -21.25
C ASP A 71 12.47 13.46 -20.76
N ARG A 72 12.06 12.92 -19.61
CA ARG A 72 12.66 11.74 -18.98
C ARG A 72 11.63 10.64 -18.78
N ASP A 73 12.13 9.41 -18.66
CA ASP A 73 11.30 8.25 -18.38
C ASP A 73 10.64 8.40 -17.01
N GLY A 74 9.31 8.46 -16.97
CA GLY A 74 8.57 8.70 -15.73
C GLY A 74 8.67 7.56 -14.72
N ILE A 75 8.79 6.31 -15.18
CA ILE A 75 8.94 5.15 -14.28
C ILE A 75 10.29 5.22 -13.59
N ILE A 76 11.36 5.46 -14.35
CA ILE A 76 12.72 5.57 -13.80
C ILE A 76 12.80 6.73 -12.80
N GLN A 77 12.18 7.87 -13.10
CA GLN A 77 12.15 9.01 -12.18
C GLN A 77 11.46 8.68 -10.85
N ILE A 78 10.32 8.00 -10.88
CA ILE A 78 9.60 7.59 -9.66
C ILE A 78 10.43 6.56 -8.89
N THR A 79 11.04 5.59 -9.57
CA THR A 79 11.92 4.60 -8.95
C THR A 79 13.10 5.26 -8.25
N GLU A 80 13.81 6.16 -8.93
CA GLU A 80 14.93 6.93 -8.36
C GLU A 80 14.49 7.71 -7.11
N TYR A 81 13.32 8.35 -7.18
CA TYR A 81 12.75 9.11 -6.08
C TYR A 81 12.47 8.24 -4.85
N LEU A 82 11.78 7.12 -5.04
CA LEU A 82 11.41 6.22 -3.95
C LEU A 82 12.65 5.57 -3.30
N GLN A 83 13.68 5.29 -4.09
CA GLN A 83 14.94 4.75 -3.60
C GLN A 83 15.75 5.79 -2.80
N SER A 84 15.78 7.06 -3.22
CA SER A 84 16.52 8.10 -2.50
C SER A 84 15.86 8.54 -1.19
N HIS A 85 14.55 8.30 -1.04
CA HIS A 85 13.77 8.66 0.15
C HIS A 85 13.40 7.45 1.04
N SER A 86 13.93 6.27 0.73
CA SER A 86 13.88 5.10 1.63
C SER A 86 14.88 5.28 2.78
N PRO A 87 14.49 5.13 4.06
CA PRO A 87 13.59 4.07 4.53
C PRO A 87 12.30 4.60 5.21
N LEU A 88 11.43 5.31 4.48
CA LEU A 88 10.08 5.56 4.99
C LEU A 88 9.33 4.22 5.15
N PRO A 89 8.82 3.87 6.34
CA PRO A 89 8.26 2.56 6.62
C PRO A 89 6.91 2.29 5.91
N ALA A 90 6.23 3.34 5.46
CA ALA A 90 4.99 3.26 4.70
C ALA A 90 4.74 4.56 3.92
N TYR A 91 4.35 4.44 2.66
CA TYR A 91 3.88 5.55 1.83
C TYR A 91 2.64 5.17 1.03
N SER A 92 1.82 6.16 0.70
CA SER A 92 0.78 6.08 -0.32
C SER A 92 1.25 6.86 -1.54
N LEU A 93 1.35 6.19 -2.69
CA LEU A 93 1.77 6.79 -3.95
C LEU A 93 0.54 7.12 -4.79
N HIS A 94 0.31 8.40 -5.07
CA HIS A 94 -0.76 8.87 -5.95
C HIS A 94 -0.15 9.43 -7.22
N ILE A 95 -0.59 8.96 -8.38
CA ILE A 95 -0.06 9.41 -9.68
C ILE A 95 -1.17 10.13 -10.45
N ILE A 96 -0.92 11.37 -10.83
CA ILE A 96 -1.80 12.21 -11.64
C ILE A 96 -1.17 12.33 -13.02
N SER A 97 -1.82 11.77 -14.03
CA SER A 97 -1.32 11.71 -15.40
C SER A 97 -2.44 11.60 -16.43
N HIS A 98 -2.10 11.82 -17.70
CA HIS A 98 -2.96 11.38 -18.78
C HIS A 98 -2.93 9.86 -18.93
N GLY A 99 -4.03 9.31 -19.43
CA GLY A 99 -4.13 7.89 -19.73
C GLY A 99 -5.11 7.62 -20.85
N SER A 100 -5.00 6.42 -21.42
CA SER A 100 -5.96 5.84 -22.33
C SER A 100 -6.22 4.39 -21.90
N SER A 101 -7.14 3.68 -22.55
CA SER A 101 -7.43 2.29 -22.20
C SER A 101 -6.16 1.44 -22.18
N GLY A 102 -5.82 0.88 -21.02
CA GLY A 102 -4.65 0.02 -20.82
C GLY A 102 -3.30 0.75 -20.80
N CYS A 103 -3.28 2.09 -20.66
CA CYS A 103 -2.07 2.89 -20.82
C CYS A 103 -2.05 4.14 -19.92
N LEU A 104 -0.90 4.42 -19.32
CA LEU A 104 -0.57 5.66 -18.61
C LEU A 104 0.61 6.37 -19.29
N TYR A 105 0.55 7.69 -19.35
CA TYR A 105 1.63 8.54 -19.89
C TYR A 105 2.35 9.23 -18.72
N LEU A 106 3.65 8.97 -18.58
CA LEU A 106 4.46 9.45 -17.46
C LEU A 106 5.79 9.99 -17.98
N GLY A 107 5.94 11.31 -18.00
CA GLY A 107 7.03 11.98 -18.69
C GLY A 107 7.00 11.64 -20.18
N ASN A 108 8.10 11.11 -20.71
CA ASN A 108 8.16 10.62 -22.09
C ASN A 108 7.88 9.09 -22.22
N THR A 109 7.39 8.46 -21.16
CA THR A 109 7.15 7.02 -21.10
C THR A 109 5.68 6.66 -21.21
N GLN A 110 5.42 5.58 -21.93
CA GLN A 110 4.13 4.90 -21.98
C GLN A 110 4.18 3.62 -21.12
N LEU A 111 3.48 3.61 -20.00
CA LEU A 111 3.26 2.38 -19.22
C LEU A 111 1.97 1.71 -19.70
N SER A 112 2.10 0.56 -20.34
CA SER A 112 1.03 -0.17 -21.03
C SER A 112 1.20 -1.67 -20.83
N LEU A 113 0.25 -2.49 -21.29
CA LEU A 113 0.39 -3.95 -21.24
C LEU A 113 1.61 -4.44 -22.04
N GLU A 114 1.95 -3.77 -23.13
CA GLU A 114 3.10 -4.08 -23.98
C GLU A 114 4.44 -3.70 -23.32
N THR A 115 4.44 -2.70 -22.44
CA THR A 115 5.64 -2.19 -21.77
C THR A 115 5.76 -2.63 -20.32
N LEU A 116 4.73 -3.25 -19.73
CA LEU A 116 4.68 -3.62 -18.31
C LEU A 116 5.83 -4.53 -17.91
N ASP A 117 6.14 -5.54 -18.73
CA ASP A 117 7.21 -6.51 -18.44
C ASP A 117 8.58 -5.83 -18.34
N ARG A 118 8.83 -4.80 -19.16
CA ARG A 118 10.06 -4.00 -19.12
C ARG A 118 10.26 -3.31 -17.77
N TYR A 119 9.17 -2.80 -17.20
CA TYR A 119 9.18 -2.03 -15.95
C TYR A 119 8.85 -2.87 -14.71
N SER A 120 8.69 -4.19 -14.87
CA SER A 120 8.26 -5.09 -13.79
C SER A 120 9.16 -5.01 -12.56
N TRP A 121 10.48 -4.92 -12.75
CA TRP A 121 11.44 -4.80 -11.66
C TRP A 121 11.32 -3.46 -10.93
N ASP A 122 11.25 -2.36 -11.70
CA ASP A 122 11.06 -1.01 -11.17
C ASP A 122 9.78 -0.93 -10.34
N LEU A 123 8.65 -1.38 -10.89
CA LEU A 123 7.34 -1.37 -10.23
C LEU A 123 7.32 -2.24 -8.98
N GLN A 124 7.99 -3.40 -9.00
CA GLN A 124 8.11 -4.24 -7.80
C GLN A 124 8.90 -3.53 -6.70
N SER A 125 9.92 -2.75 -7.06
CA SER A 125 10.72 -1.99 -6.08
C SER A 125 9.93 -0.87 -5.38
N TRP A 126 8.80 -0.44 -5.96
CA TRP A 126 7.90 0.54 -5.34
C TRP A 126 7.06 -0.05 -4.20
N PHE A 127 7.10 -1.36 -4.01
CA PHE A 127 6.41 -2.00 -2.89
C PHE A 127 7.46 -2.64 -2.00
N PRO A 128 7.75 -2.08 -0.81
CA PRO A 128 8.59 -2.78 0.14
C PRO A 128 7.97 -4.14 0.42
N THR A 129 8.77 -5.22 0.33
CA THR A 129 8.30 -6.56 0.70
C THR A 129 7.78 -6.52 2.13
N PRO A 130 6.56 -7.02 2.41
CA PRO A 130 6.08 -7.13 3.79
C PRO A 130 7.12 -7.91 4.59
N HIS A 131 7.62 -7.28 5.65
CA HIS A 131 8.54 -7.84 6.63
C HIS A 131 8.18 -9.32 6.93
N SER A 132 9.10 -10.25 6.62
CA SER A 132 9.00 -11.67 7.02
C SER A 132 8.72 -11.79 8.51
N PRO A 133 7.69 -12.53 8.97
CA PRO A 133 7.56 -12.82 10.39
C PRO A 133 8.83 -13.52 10.87
N LEU A 134 9.45 -13.00 11.94
CA LEU A 134 10.68 -13.54 12.53
C LEU A 134 10.51 -15.03 12.89
N PRO A 135 11.57 -15.85 12.82
CA PRO A 135 11.54 -17.27 13.17
C PRO A 135 11.16 -17.53 14.62
#